data_AF-A0A7K2C5D7-F1
#
_entry.id   AF-A0A7K2C5D7-F1
#
_cell.length_a   1.000
_cell.length_b   1.000
_cell.length_c   1.000
_cell.angle_alpha   90.00
_cell.angle_beta   90.00
_cell.angle_gamma   90.00
#
_symmetry.space_group_name_H-M   'P 1'
#
loop_
_entity.id
_entity.type
_entity.pdbx_description
1 polymer ?
#
loop_
_entity_poly.entity_id
_entity_poly.type
_entity_poly.pdbx_seq_one_letter_code
_entity_poly.pdbx_strand_id
1 'polypeptide(L)'
;GSFMEKLMKERRLEFAFEMHRWFDLVRLPEAQTIAILNAQLGAQQTTFQRITTYNGPTSFNLTPERLRYPIPQLEIDISGGVVTQNPGH
;
A
#
# COMPACT_ATOMS: atom_id res chain seq x y z
N GLY A 1 -0.20 12.80 20.45
CA GLY A 1 -0.16 12.70 18.99
C GLY A 1 -0.13 14.08 18.36
N SER A 2 0.68 14.24 17.33
CA SER A 2 0.81 15.46 16.52
C SER A 2 -0.50 15.82 15.81
N PHE A 3 -0.59 17.04 15.27
CA PHE A 3 -1.74 17.46 14.48
C PHE A 3 -1.97 16.52 13.28
N MET A 4 -0.89 16.16 12.56
CA MET A 4 -0.96 15.27 11.40
C MET A 4 -1.49 13.89 11.78
N GLU A 5 -1.07 13.33 12.91
CA GLU A 5 -1.57 12.03 13.39
C GLU A 5 -3.08 12.06 13.70
N LYS A 6 -3.55 13.14 14.34
CA LYS A 6 -4.99 13.33 14.61
C LYS A 6 -5.77 13.49 13.32
N LEU A 7 -5.29 14.33 12.40
CA LEU A 7 -5.93 14.54 11.09
C LEU A 7 -6.05 13.22 10.31
N MET A 8 -4.97 12.44 10.23
CA MET A 8 -4.96 11.16 9.52
C MET A 8 -5.82 10.09 10.20
N LYS A 9 -6.01 10.19 11.52
CA LYS A 9 -6.95 9.35 12.26
C LYS A 9 -8.40 9.70 11.92
N GLU A 10 -8.77 10.98 11.97
CA GLU A 10 -10.14 11.41 11.63
C GLU A 10 -10.48 11.07 10.17
N ARG A 11 -9.59 11.36 9.21
CA ARG A 11 -9.80 10.99 7.80
C ARG A 11 -10.04 9.49 7.58
N ARG A 12 -9.37 8.63 8.36
CA ARG A 12 -9.57 7.17 8.28
C ARG A 12 -10.97 6.76 8.74
N LEU A 13 -11.53 7.48 9.73
CA LEU A 13 -12.84 7.19 10.30
C LEU A 13 -13.95 7.76 9.41
N GLU A 14 -13.83 9.03 9.02
CA GLU A 14 -14.85 9.74 8.23
C GLU A 14 -15.01 9.15 6.83
N PHE A 15 -13.89 8.89 6.14
CA PHE A 15 -13.90 8.40 4.76
C PHE A 15 -13.72 6.88 4.66
N ALA A 16 -14.18 6.15 5.66
CA ALA A 16 -14.11 4.70 5.65
C ALA A 16 -14.92 4.14 4.46
N PHE A 17 -14.33 3.20 3.73
CA PHE A 17 -14.94 2.55 2.55
C PHE A 17 -15.22 3.47 1.33
N GLU A 18 -14.67 4.68 1.32
CA GLU A 18 -14.80 5.63 0.20
C GLU A 18 -13.52 5.72 -0.66
N MET A 19 -12.69 4.67 -0.64
CA MET A 19 -11.46 4.57 -1.47
C MET A 19 -10.37 5.62 -1.20
N HIS A 20 -10.50 6.43 -0.14
CA HIS A 20 -9.52 7.47 0.19
C HIS A 20 -8.25 6.94 0.88
N ARG A 21 -8.36 5.82 1.61
CA ARG A 21 -7.29 5.35 2.51
C ARG A 21 -5.96 5.09 1.79
N TRP A 22 -6.00 4.57 0.57
CA TRP A 22 -4.79 4.30 -0.21
C TRP A 22 -4.04 5.60 -0.55
N PHE A 23 -4.73 6.57 -1.15
CA PHE A 23 -4.14 7.85 -1.54
C PHE A 23 -3.68 8.69 -0.33
N ASP A 24 -4.41 8.58 0.78
CA ASP A 24 -4.03 9.19 2.05
C ASP A 24 -2.68 8.68 2.56
N LEU A 25 -2.37 7.41 2.35
CA LEU A 25 -1.12 6.79 2.76
C LEU A 25 -0.01 7.06 1.74
N VAL A 26 -0.24 6.81 0.44
CA VAL A 26 0.82 6.93 -0.59
C VAL A 26 1.42 8.33 -0.73
N ARG A 27 0.68 9.39 -0.34
CA ARG A 27 1.21 10.76 -0.30
C ARG A 27 2.16 11.06 0.88
N LEU A 28 2.23 10.18 1.89
CA LEU A 28 3.20 10.29 2.98
C LEU A 28 4.60 9.86 2.50
N PRO A 29 5.67 10.18 3.24
CA PRO A 29 7.00 9.63 2.95
C PRO A 29 6.96 8.11 2.81
N GLU A 30 7.59 7.60 1.75
CA GLU A 30 7.55 6.18 1.36
C GLU A 30 7.83 5.22 2.51
N ALA A 31 8.90 5.47 3.27
CA ALA A 31 9.28 4.65 4.42
C ALA A 31 8.18 4.60 5.49
N GLN A 32 7.47 5.72 5.72
CA GLN A 32 6.36 5.79 6.66
C GLN A 32 5.15 4.99 6.16
N THR A 33 4.82 5.12 4.88
CA THR A 33 3.73 4.37 4.23
C THR A 33 3.94 2.87 4.33
N ILE A 34 5.14 2.41 3.97
CA ILE A 34 5.53 1.00 4.03
C ILE A 34 5.46 0.49 5.47
N ALA A 35 6.00 1.24 6.44
CA ALA A 35 5.94 0.86 7.85
C ALA A 35 4.51 0.71 8.36
N ILE A 36 3.61 1.66 8.04
CA ILE A 36 2.20 1.60 8.45
C ILE A 36 1.48 0.41 7.82
N LEU A 37 1.66 0.19 6.52
CA LEU A 37 0.99 -0.90 5.79
C LEU A 37 1.49 -2.27 6.24
N ASN A 38 2.80 -2.48 6.35
CA ASN A 38 3.37 -3.73 6.85
C ASN A 38 2.96 -4.02 8.30
N ALA A 39 2.90 -3.00 9.18
CA ALA A 39 2.40 -3.17 10.54
C ALA A 39 0.93 -3.60 10.58
N GLN A 40 0.08 -2.98 9.76
CA GLN A 40 -1.34 -3.34 9.69
C GLN A 40 -1.55 -4.75 9.10
N LEU A 41 -0.85 -5.09 8.02
CA LEU A 41 -0.96 -6.40 7.36
C LEU A 41 -0.40 -7.52 8.25
N GLY A 42 0.72 -7.29 8.92
CA GLY A 42 1.27 -8.24 9.91
C GLY A 42 0.31 -8.50 11.07
N ALA A 43 -0.36 -7.47 11.59
CA ALA A 43 -1.37 -7.66 12.63
C ALA A 43 -2.57 -8.50 12.14
N GLN A 44 -3.04 -8.28 10.91
CA GLN A 44 -4.12 -9.07 10.33
C GLN A 44 -3.72 -10.53 10.06
N GLN A 45 -2.48 -10.75 9.62
CA GLN A 45 -1.89 -12.08 9.42
C GLN A 45 -1.93 -12.91 10.70
N THR A 46 -1.47 -12.37 11.83
CA THR A 46 -1.48 -13.10 13.12
C THR A 46 -2.89 -13.53 13.54
N THR A 47 -3.90 -12.73 13.19
CA THR A 47 -5.30 -13.02 13.50
C THR A 47 -5.84 -14.13 12.59
N PHE A 48 -5.58 -14.06 11.28
CA PHE A 48 -6.06 -15.04 10.31
C PHE A 48 -5.47 -16.43 10.53
N GLN A 49 -4.15 -16.53 10.76
CA GLN A 49 -3.47 -17.81 11.01
C GLN A 49 -4.00 -18.50 12.27
N ARG A 50 -4.30 -17.71 13.32
CA ARG A 50 -4.85 -18.22 14.58
C ARG A 50 -6.26 -18.82 14.43
N ILE A 51 -7.03 -18.39 13.42
CA ILE A 51 -8.42 -18.83 13.22
C ILE A 51 -8.53 -19.97 12.20
N THR A 52 -7.64 -20.03 11.20
CA THR A 52 -7.85 -20.90 10.02
C THR A 52 -6.94 -22.13 9.93
N THR A 53 -5.98 -22.35 10.84
CA THR A 53 -4.96 -23.42 10.71
C THR A 53 -4.21 -23.38 9.36
N TYR A 54 -4.24 -22.23 8.68
CA TYR A 54 -3.59 -22.04 7.39
C TYR A 54 -2.09 -21.84 7.60
N ASN A 55 -1.30 -22.82 7.14
CA ASN A 55 0.16 -22.84 7.24
C ASN A 55 0.87 -22.43 5.94
N GLY A 56 0.16 -21.83 4.98
CA GLY A 56 0.78 -21.30 3.75
C GLY A 56 1.56 -20.01 3.99
N PRO A 57 2.29 -19.51 2.98
CA PRO A 57 3.01 -18.25 3.07
C PRO A 57 2.00 -17.12 3.29
N THR A 58 2.06 -16.54 4.48
CA THR A 58 1.22 -15.41 4.89
C THR A 58 2.04 -14.13 5.04
N SER A 59 3.35 -14.19 4.78
CA SER A 59 4.25 -13.06 4.91
C SER A 59 3.91 -12.00 3.87
N PHE A 60 3.15 -10.99 4.28
CA PHE A 60 2.98 -9.76 3.54
C PHE A 60 4.19 -8.88 3.77
N ASN A 61 4.96 -8.66 2.72
CA ASN A 61 6.05 -7.69 2.70
C ASN A 61 5.82 -6.73 1.54
N LEU A 62 5.35 -5.52 1.87
CA LEU A 62 5.21 -4.44 0.92
C LEU A 62 6.59 -3.82 0.65
N THR A 63 6.98 -3.81 -0.61
CA THR A 63 8.22 -3.20 -1.10
C THR A 63 7.89 -1.85 -1.78
N PRO A 64 8.87 -0.94 -1.95
CA PRO A 64 8.67 0.37 -2.57
C PRO A 64 7.97 0.32 -3.94
N GLU A 65 8.31 -0.66 -4.76
CA GLU A 65 7.82 -0.84 -6.13
C GLU A 65 6.30 -1.08 -6.14
N ARG A 66 5.74 -1.64 -5.06
CA ARG A 66 4.31 -1.93 -4.90
C ARG A 66 3.46 -0.72 -4.48
N LEU A 67 4.06 0.45 -4.28
CA LEU A 67 3.30 1.68 -4.01
C LEU A 67 2.75 2.33 -5.28
N ARG A 68 3.24 1.92 -6.45
CA ARG A 68 2.83 2.45 -7.75
C ARG A 68 2.34 1.30 -8.61
N TYR A 69 1.25 1.53 -9.34
CA TYR A 69 0.81 0.59 -10.35
C TYR A 69 1.79 0.57 -11.53
N PRO A 70 2.02 -0.59 -12.17
CA PRO A 70 2.76 -0.65 -13.41
C PRO A 70 2.03 0.15 -14.48
N ILE A 71 2.80 0.84 -15.32
CA ILE A 71 2.28 1.37 -16.57
C ILE A 71 1.96 0.17 -17.48
N PRO A 72 0.76 0.11 -18.11
CA PRO A 72 0.43 -0.99 -19.00
C PRO A 72 1.46 -1.16 -20.12
N GLN A 73 1.91 -2.41 -20.35
CA GLN A 73 2.97 -2.69 -21.32
C GLN A 73 2.64 -2.17 -22.73
N LEU A 74 1.37 -2.28 -23.13
CA LEU A 74 0.90 -1.78 -24.42
C LEU A 74 1.18 -0.28 -24.62
N GLU A 75 1.02 0.53 -23.57
CA GLU A 75 1.29 1.98 -23.64
C GLU A 75 2.79 2.26 -23.80
N ILE A 76 3.64 1.45 -23.17
CA ILE A 76 5.10 1.54 -23.32
C ILE A 76 5.49 1.19 -24.75
N ASP A 77 4.98 0.07 -25.27
CA ASP A 77 5.29 -0.43 -26.61
C ASP A 77 4.87 0.56 -27.70
N ILE A 78 3.65 1.11 -27.60
CA ILE A 78 3.12 2.08 -28.56
C ILE A 78 3.87 3.42 -28.49
N SER A 79 4.39 3.80 -27.32
CA SER A 79 5.11 5.07 -27.15
C SER A 79 6.46 5.11 -27.88
N GLY A 80 7.00 3.97 -28.31
CA GLY A 80 8.29 3.90 -29.01
C GLY A 80 9.48 4.39 -28.16
N GLY A 81 9.39 4.28 -26.82
CA GLY A 81 10.44 4.67 -25.88
C GLY A 81 10.26 6.03 -25.21
N VAL A 82 9.15 6.74 -25.48
CA VAL A 82 8.81 7.99 -24.76
C VAL A 82 8.34 7.70 -23.34
N VAL A 83 7.55 6.65 -23.16
CA VAL A 83 7.06 6.21 -21.85
C VAL A 83 8.00 5.15 -21.31
N THR A 84 8.50 5.36 -20.10
CA THR A 84 9.35 4.42 -19.37
C THR A 84 8.60 3.89 -18.15
N GLN A 85 8.89 2.65 -17.77
CA GLN A 85 8.19 1.99 -16.67
C GLN A 85 8.53 2.61 -15.30
N ASN A 86 7.59 2.51 -14.36
CA ASN A 86 7.84 2.83 -12.96
C ASN A 86 8.95 1.93 -12.39
N PRO A 87 9.82 2.44 -11.50
CA PRO A 87 10.88 1.63 -10.91
C PRO A 87 10.35 0.31 -10.32
N GLY A 88 10.97 -0.80 -10.73
CA GLY A 88 10.67 -2.13 -10.22
C GLY A 88 9.55 -2.91 -10.92
N HIS A 89 9.05 -2.40 -12.04
CA HIS A 89 8.14 -3.11 -12.95
C HIS A 89 8.77 -3.29 -14.33
#